data_AF-W7DZR5-F1
#
_entry.id   AF-W7DZR5-F1
#
_cell.length_a   1.000
_cell.length_b   1.000
_cell.length_c   1.000
_cell.angle_alpha   90.00
_cell.angle_beta   90.00
_cell.angle_gamma   90.00
#
_symmetry.space_group_name_H-M   'P 1'
#
loop_
_entity.id
_entity.type
_entity.pdbx_description
1 polymer ?
#
loop_
_entity_poly.entity_id
_entity_poly.type
_entity_poly.pdbx_seq_one_letter_code
_entity_poly.pdbx_strand_id
1 'polypeptide(L)'
;MQQTNVNLTLSELGEKKSILYCSIISFLLFFLSCGRALFSAYTPDDYLVNVEKLPLAFFLQQGRFVQGTISVIFNRLNLSLTSSGFAFEILFFASVSLSVSCFLYYLSNKNHSIFSLLFASALIVTHPIFSTLADYHQTVANYTVAFLCLSSFFYFSKTFFESKQYKYLIFASIALTLTCGAYQPCLSVATIWCLFYAFVQNINYNIRKIYIFFSPIICGILLYIIVYAITKNAAGLNNWDSRVGMIPISQINHRLHDIMFFIPSILWKDWWIIPASFTSLLSLIVIITITNGLILSFKKYLLISVLFVISLIIVIAPISIVRTWDPTHRSLLGYSFCYGLVLIFIYRQGISQKIIYALSIIAITYAIIISNSFLTQVEHSNNQDQWVSSHIAVDILKHTTGQKIIIVNKNTINSVDWSYKGLFYTYTGKIFDIKAAEQQDINFCKNSPKWPKDGYLHITNDQLTLCLD
;
A
#
# COMPACT_ATOMS: atom_id res chain seq x y z
N MET A 1 5.69 40.89 27.67
CA MET A 1 4.83 40.25 26.65
C MET A 1 4.56 38.81 27.07
N GLN A 2 3.40 38.54 27.65
CA GLN A 2 2.93 37.16 27.85
C GLN A 2 2.52 36.60 26.48
N GLN A 3 3.32 35.70 25.91
CA GLN A 3 2.89 34.89 24.79
C GLN A 3 1.81 33.94 25.29
N THR A 4 0.54 34.26 25.04
CA THR A 4 -0.57 33.33 25.09
C THR A 4 -0.37 32.29 23.99
N ASN A 5 0.46 31.28 24.25
CA ASN A 5 0.53 30.11 23.39
C ASN A 5 -0.74 29.30 23.60
N VAL A 6 -1.72 29.51 22.72
CA VAL A 6 -2.90 28.64 22.58
C VAL A 6 -2.44 27.32 21.96
N ASN A 7 -1.76 26.49 22.73
CA ASN A 7 -1.44 25.13 22.34
C ASN A 7 -2.56 24.22 22.85
N LEU A 8 -3.58 24.08 22.01
CA LEU A 8 -4.70 23.16 22.22
C LEU A 8 -4.17 21.73 22.42
N THR A 9 -4.40 21.17 23.60
CA THR A 9 -3.94 19.82 23.95
C THR A 9 -4.98 18.76 23.63
N LEU A 10 -4.55 17.50 23.47
CA LEU A 10 -5.47 16.38 23.24
C LEU A 10 -6.47 16.20 24.41
N SER A 11 -6.06 16.50 25.64
CA SER A 11 -6.95 16.48 26.82
C SER A 11 -8.10 17.48 26.72
N GLU A 12 -7.84 18.69 26.25
CA GLU A 12 -8.86 19.75 26.18
C GLU A 12 -9.91 19.45 25.12
N LEU A 13 -9.48 18.82 24.03
CA LEU A 13 -10.34 18.56 22.89
C LEU A 13 -11.16 17.27 23.04
N GLY A 14 -10.59 16.28 23.74
CA GLY A 14 -11.18 14.96 23.94
C GLY A 14 -10.98 14.02 22.75
N GLU A 15 -11.18 12.72 23.01
CA GLU A 15 -10.85 11.64 22.08
C GLU A 15 -11.58 11.74 20.74
N LYS A 16 -12.92 11.79 20.78
CA LYS A 16 -13.75 11.76 19.57
C LYS A 16 -13.45 12.93 18.64
N LYS A 17 -13.31 14.14 19.20
CA LYS A 17 -13.03 15.35 18.41
C LYS A 17 -11.61 15.33 17.84
N SER A 18 -10.63 14.81 18.60
CA SER A 18 -9.23 14.76 18.15
C SER A 18 -9.06 13.83 16.97
N ILE A 19 -9.64 12.62 17.07
CA ILE A 19 -9.65 11.65 15.98
C ILE A 19 -10.40 12.21 14.78
N LEU A 20 -11.56 12.85 14.98
CA LEU A 20 -12.35 13.42 13.89
C LEU A 20 -11.60 14.52 13.13
N TYR A 21 -11.06 15.53 13.81
CA TYR A 21 -10.31 16.60 13.14
C TYR A 21 -9.06 16.07 12.43
N CYS A 22 -8.32 15.17 13.07
CA CYS A 22 -7.16 14.53 12.47
C CYS A 22 -7.54 13.74 11.22
N SER A 23 -8.65 13.01 11.25
CA SER A 23 -9.14 12.22 10.11
C SER A 23 -9.59 13.11 8.95
N ILE A 24 -10.29 14.22 9.23
CA ILE A 24 -10.73 15.15 8.18
C ILE A 24 -9.54 15.83 7.51
N ILE A 25 -8.58 16.34 8.29
CA ILE A 25 -7.39 17.00 7.73
C ILE A 25 -6.54 16.00 6.95
N SER A 26 -6.34 14.80 7.50
CA SER A 26 -5.64 13.72 6.80
C SER A 26 -6.34 13.35 5.50
N PHE A 27 -7.68 13.26 5.50
CA PHE A 27 -8.46 12.95 4.30
C PHE A 27 -8.26 14.01 3.21
N LEU A 28 -8.34 15.30 3.57
CA LEU A 28 -8.14 16.39 2.61
C LEU A 28 -6.72 16.38 2.03
N LEU A 29 -5.69 16.17 2.86
CA LEU A 29 -4.32 16.10 2.39
C LEU A 29 -4.06 14.85 1.55
N PHE A 30 -4.66 13.72 1.90
CA PHE A 30 -4.57 12.50 1.12
C PHE A 30 -5.25 12.68 -0.24
N PHE A 31 -6.44 13.31 -0.26
CA PHE A 31 -7.12 13.67 -1.50
C PHE A 31 -6.28 14.63 -2.37
N LEU A 32 -5.61 15.62 -1.78
CA LEU A 32 -4.69 16.50 -2.53
C LEU A 32 -3.48 15.74 -3.08
N SER A 33 -2.98 14.74 -2.35
CA SER A 33 -1.82 13.95 -2.75
C SER A 33 -2.16 12.95 -3.87
N CYS A 34 -3.34 12.32 -3.80
CA CYS A 34 -3.68 11.14 -4.59
C CYS A 34 -5.00 11.26 -5.38
N GLY A 35 -5.66 12.42 -5.37
CA GLY A 35 -6.97 12.61 -6.01
C GLY A 35 -6.98 12.41 -7.53
N ARG A 36 -5.82 12.44 -8.19
CA ARG A 36 -5.68 12.05 -9.59
C ARG A 36 -6.00 10.57 -9.85
N ALA A 37 -5.81 9.70 -8.85
CA ALA A 37 -6.15 8.29 -8.98
C ALA A 37 -7.64 8.10 -9.31
N LEU A 38 -8.53 8.98 -8.83
CA LEU A 38 -9.97 8.87 -9.02
C LEU A 38 -10.44 8.83 -10.49
N PHE A 39 -9.62 9.33 -11.41
CA PHE A 39 -10.05 9.62 -12.78
C PHE A 39 -9.26 8.91 -13.87
N SER A 40 -7.98 8.58 -13.68
CA SER A 40 -7.09 8.40 -14.84
C SER A 40 -5.97 7.36 -14.69
N ALA A 41 -5.90 6.61 -13.59
CA ALA A 41 -4.72 5.81 -13.26
C ALA A 41 -5.06 4.31 -13.16
N TYR A 42 -5.13 3.63 -14.31
CA TYR A 42 -5.29 2.18 -14.39
C TYR A 42 -3.95 1.46 -14.42
N THR A 43 -3.89 0.33 -13.71
CA THR A 43 -2.79 -0.61 -13.76
C THR A 43 -3.12 -1.80 -14.67
N PRO A 44 -2.12 -2.56 -15.15
CA PRO A 44 -2.36 -3.75 -15.98
C PRO A 44 -3.32 -4.77 -15.37
N ASP A 45 -3.32 -4.91 -14.03
CA ASP A 45 -4.23 -5.79 -13.28
C ASP A 45 -5.70 -5.35 -13.44
N ASP A 46 -5.96 -4.04 -13.53
CA ASP A 46 -7.31 -3.49 -13.69
C ASP A 46 -7.89 -3.84 -15.07
N TYR A 47 -7.06 -3.82 -16.12
CA TYR A 47 -7.47 -4.21 -17.47
C TYR A 47 -7.90 -5.68 -17.53
N LEU A 48 -7.16 -6.59 -16.89
CA LEU A 48 -7.49 -8.01 -16.89
C LEU A 48 -8.87 -8.26 -16.27
N VAL A 49 -9.15 -7.61 -15.14
CA VAL A 49 -10.39 -7.82 -14.36
C VAL A 49 -11.60 -7.20 -15.04
N ASN A 50 -11.41 -6.24 -15.95
CA ASN A 50 -12.49 -5.72 -16.79
C ASN A 50 -13.06 -6.78 -17.74
N VAL A 51 -12.26 -7.77 -18.13
CA VAL A 51 -12.66 -8.78 -19.12
C VAL A 51 -12.86 -10.16 -18.50
N GLU A 52 -12.14 -10.47 -17.42
CA GLU A 52 -12.15 -11.80 -16.82
C GLU A 52 -12.62 -11.79 -15.36
N LYS A 53 -13.65 -12.59 -15.08
CA LYS A 53 -14.11 -12.83 -13.71
C LYS A 53 -13.12 -13.76 -13.01
N LEU A 54 -12.34 -13.21 -12.09
CA LEU A 54 -11.41 -14.02 -11.29
C LEU A 54 -12.21 -14.97 -10.36
N PRO A 55 -11.86 -16.27 -10.33
CA PRO A 55 -12.55 -17.24 -9.49
C PRO A 55 -12.21 -17.05 -8.01
N LEU A 56 -13.15 -17.33 -7.11
CA LEU A 56 -12.93 -17.27 -5.65
C LEU A 56 -11.69 -18.07 -5.22
N ALA A 57 -11.48 -19.24 -5.83
CA ALA A 57 -10.35 -20.13 -5.53
C ALA A 57 -8.99 -19.43 -5.66
N PHE A 58 -8.83 -18.51 -6.62
CA PHE A 58 -7.60 -17.73 -6.81
C PHE A 58 -7.23 -16.95 -5.54
N PHE A 59 -8.20 -16.28 -4.92
CA PHE A 59 -7.96 -15.47 -3.73
C PHE A 59 -7.77 -16.32 -2.46
N LEU A 60 -8.55 -17.40 -2.31
CA LEU A 60 -8.47 -18.28 -1.15
C LEU A 60 -7.10 -18.96 -1.04
N GLN A 61 -6.50 -19.34 -2.16
CA GLN A 61 -5.16 -19.93 -2.18
C GLN A 61 -4.04 -18.98 -1.75
N GLN A 62 -4.27 -17.67 -1.84
CA GLN A 62 -3.33 -16.64 -1.39
C GLN A 62 -3.63 -16.15 0.03
N GLY A 63 -4.63 -16.73 0.72
CA GLY A 63 -5.08 -16.27 2.03
C GLY A 63 -5.81 -14.93 2.00
N ARG A 64 -6.25 -14.47 0.80
CA ARG A 64 -6.96 -13.21 0.60
C ARG A 64 -8.48 -13.42 0.62
N PHE A 65 -8.98 -14.07 1.68
CA PHE A 65 -10.38 -14.50 1.74
C PHE A 65 -11.39 -13.34 1.80
N VAL A 66 -10.99 -12.16 2.29
CA VAL A 66 -11.85 -10.96 2.24
C VAL A 66 -11.95 -10.44 0.81
N GLN A 67 -10.83 -10.37 0.08
CA GLN A 67 -10.82 -10.01 -1.34
C GLN A 67 -11.64 -11.00 -2.18
N GLY A 68 -11.53 -12.29 -1.89
CA GLY A 68 -12.34 -13.32 -2.52
C GLY A 68 -13.84 -13.11 -2.29
N THR A 69 -14.23 -12.75 -1.07
CA THR A 69 -15.64 -12.47 -0.73
C THR A 69 -16.16 -11.25 -1.49
N ILE A 70 -15.40 -10.16 -1.51
CA ILE A 70 -15.75 -8.95 -2.29
C ILE A 70 -15.91 -9.31 -3.76
N SER A 71 -14.95 -10.04 -4.33
CA SER A 71 -14.98 -10.46 -5.74
C SER A 71 -16.21 -11.32 -6.06
N VAL A 72 -16.63 -12.22 -5.17
CA VAL A 72 -17.86 -13.01 -5.35
C VAL A 72 -19.11 -12.15 -5.35
N ILE A 73 -19.19 -11.16 -4.46
CA ILE A 73 -20.34 -10.23 -4.41
C ILE A 73 -20.44 -9.47 -5.74
N PHE A 74 -19.35 -8.88 -6.21
CA PHE A 74 -19.31 -8.17 -7.49
C PHE A 74 -19.64 -9.07 -8.68
N ASN A 75 -19.07 -10.27 -8.72
CA ASN A 75 -19.32 -11.25 -9.77
C ASN A 75 -20.79 -11.66 -9.84
N ARG A 76 -21.49 -11.78 -8.70
CA ARG A 76 -22.93 -12.07 -8.61
C ARG A 76 -23.78 -10.90 -9.07
N LEU A 77 -23.36 -9.68 -8.79
CA LEU A 77 -24.03 -8.46 -9.24
C LEU A 77 -23.74 -8.12 -10.71
N ASN A 78 -22.87 -8.89 -11.39
CA ASN A 78 -22.35 -8.58 -12.73
C ASN A 78 -21.73 -7.18 -12.83
N LEU A 79 -21.12 -6.71 -11.73
CA LEU A 79 -20.40 -5.45 -11.69
C LEU A 79 -18.90 -5.72 -11.74
N SER A 80 -18.15 -4.90 -12.48
CA SER A 80 -16.69 -4.93 -12.42
C SER A 80 -16.20 -4.23 -11.15
N LEU A 81 -15.21 -4.79 -10.46
CA LEU A 81 -14.62 -4.15 -9.27
C LEU A 81 -14.02 -2.78 -9.62
N THR A 82 -13.34 -2.68 -10.76
CA THR A 82 -12.73 -1.45 -11.27
C THR A 82 -13.77 -0.36 -11.54
N SER A 83 -14.98 -0.72 -11.98
CA SER A 83 -16.07 0.24 -12.24
C SER A 83 -16.56 0.95 -10.97
N SER A 84 -16.32 0.36 -9.80
CA SER A 84 -16.61 0.97 -8.49
C SER A 84 -15.43 1.73 -7.90
N GLY A 85 -14.31 1.84 -8.62
CA GLY A 85 -13.03 2.41 -8.16
C GLY A 85 -13.20 3.78 -7.51
N PHE A 86 -13.91 4.72 -8.17
CA PHE A 86 -14.15 6.07 -7.65
C PHE A 86 -14.75 6.08 -6.22
N ALA A 87 -15.81 5.29 -5.99
CA ALA A 87 -16.46 5.25 -4.69
C ALA A 87 -15.56 4.61 -3.62
N PHE A 88 -14.88 3.52 -3.98
CA PHE A 88 -13.97 2.84 -3.06
C PHE A 88 -12.70 3.64 -2.78
N GLU A 89 -12.23 4.50 -3.68
CA GLU A 89 -11.10 5.39 -3.43
C GLU A 89 -11.42 6.45 -2.40
N ILE A 90 -12.59 7.07 -2.47
CA ILE A 90 -13.04 8.01 -1.44
C ILE A 90 -13.11 7.30 -0.07
N LEU A 91 -13.67 6.08 -0.04
CA LEU A 91 -13.72 5.26 1.18
C LEU A 91 -12.34 4.81 1.64
N PHE A 92 -11.41 4.54 0.72
CA PHE A 92 -10.03 4.21 1.01
C PHE A 92 -9.32 5.39 1.66
N PHE A 93 -9.44 6.60 1.09
CA PHE A 93 -8.87 7.81 1.68
C PHE A 93 -9.43 8.07 3.07
N ALA A 94 -10.74 7.91 3.26
CA ALA A 94 -11.39 8.07 4.56
C ALA A 94 -10.93 7.01 5.58
N SER A 95 -10.84 5.74 5.17
CA SER A 95 -10.46 4.63 6.05
C SER A 95 -8.99 4.68 6.47
N VAL A 96 -8.07 5.04 5.56
CA VAL A 96 -6.66 5.28 5.90
C VAL A 96 -6.54 6.45 6.86
N SER A 97 -7.22 7.56 6.58
CA SER A 97 -7.17 8.76 7.43
C SER A 97 -7.68 8.49 8.84
N LEU A 98 -8.76 7.71 8.96
CA LEU A 98 -9.26 7.23 10.25
C LEU A 98 -8.26 6.32 10.95
N SER A 99 -7.68 5.37 10.22
CA SER A 99 -6.73 4.39 10.75
C SER A 99 -5.46 5.06 11.29
N VAL A 100 -4.88 5.98 10.52
CA VAL A 100 -3.73 6.79 10.92
C VAL A 100 -4.05 7.64 12.15
N SER A 101 -5.23 8.27 12.18
CA SER A 101 -5.67 9.07 13.32
C SER A 101 -5.81 8.23 14.59
N CYS A 102 -6.45 7.07 14.51
CA CYS A 102 -6.57 6.12 15.63
C CYS A 102 -5.19 5.59 16.08
N PHE A 103 -4.34 5.21 15.12
CA PHE A 103 -2.99 4.71 15.37
C PHE A 103 -2.17 5.71 16.20
N LEU A 104 -2.10 6.98 15.75
CA LEU A 104 -1.31 8.00 16.42
C LEU A 104 -1.96 8.51 17.70
N TYR A 105 -3.28 8.68 17.72
CA TYR A 105 -4.00 9.18 18.91
C TYR A 105 -3.83 8.22 20.09
N TYR A 106 -3.98 6.91 19.89
CA TYR A 106 -3.83 5.92 20.97
C TYR A 106 -2.39 5.70 21.43
N LEU A 107 -1.40 6.20 20.67
CA LEU A 107 0.01 6.23 21.07
C LEU A 107 0.45 7.59 21.62
N SER A 108 -0.40 8.62 21.56
CA SER A 108 -0.07 9.96 22.04
C SER A 108 -0.40 10.12 23.52
N ASN A 109 0.39 10.94 24.22
CA ASN A 109 0.04 11.35 25.58
C ASN A 109 -1.02 12.47 25.52
N LYS A 110 -1.92 12.55 26.49
CA LYS A 110 -2.98 13.57 26.58
C LYS A 110 -2.44 15.01 26.56
N ASN A 111 -1.20 15.19 27.04
CA ASN A 111 -0.51 16.49 27.08
C ASN A 111 0.16 16.88 25.75
N HIS A 112 0.14 16.01 24.74
CA HIS A 112 0.70 16.36 23.43
C HIS A 112 -0.16 17.41 22.72
N SER A 113 0.50 18.24 21.91
CA SER A 113 -0.17 19.23 21.05
C SER A 113 -0.90 18.54 19.91
N ILE A 114 -2.10 19.03 19.58
CA ILE A 114 -2.85 18.58 18.40
C ILE A 114 -2.04 18.75 17.12
N PHE A 115 -1.16 19.76 17.03
CA PHE A 115 -0.32 19.98 15.85
C PHE A 115 0.66 18.85 15.59
N SER A 116 1.26 18.26 16.64
CA SER A 116 2.13 17.10 16.47
C SER A 116 1.38 15.91 15.90
N LEU A 117 0.12 15.71 16.34
CA LEU A 117 -0.76 14.67 15.79
C LEU A 117 -1.07 14.95 14.31
N LEU A 118 -1.43 16.19 13.98
CA LEU A 118 -1.76 16.60 12.61
C LEU A 118 -0.58 16.44 11.66
N PHE A 119 0.62 16.95 12.01
CA PHE A 119 1.80 16.82 11.15
C PHE A 119 2.25 15.37 10.99
N ALA A 120 2.20 14.57 12.06
CA ALA A 120 2.51 13.14 11.97
C ALA A 120 1.50 12.41 11.07
N SER A 121 0.20 12.70 11.22
CA SER A 121 -0.85 12.09 10.40
C SER A 121 -0.73 12.48 8.93
N ALA A 122 -0.52 13.77 8.66
CA ALA A 122 -0.31 14.31 7.34
C ALA A 122 0.87 13.65 6.64
N LEU A 123 2.01 13.55 7.32
CA LEU A 123 3.22 12.94 6.76
C LEU A 123 3.04 11.46 6.42
N ILE A 124 2.23 10.72 7.18
CA ILE A 124 1.87 9.34 6.83
C ILE A 124 0.99 9.34 5.58
N VAL A 125 -0.16 10.02 5.59
CA VAL A 125 -1.15 9.90 4.51
C VAL A 125 -0.71 10.52 3.19
N THR A 126 0.19 11.51 3.19
CA THR A 126 0.74 12.08 1.96
C THR A 126 1.94 11.30 1.43
N HIS A 127 2.42 10.27 2.14
CA HIS A 127 3.60 9.52 1.72
C HIS A 127 3.40 8.88 0.33
N PRO A 128 4.39 8.94 -0.60
CA PRO A 128 4.23 8.43 -1.98
C PRO A 128 3.94 6.92 -2.12
N ILE A 129 3.99 6.15 -1.03
CA ILE A 129 3.54 4.75 -1.05
C ILE A 129 2.02 4.69 -1.24
N PHE A 130 1.28 5.66 -0.73
CA PHE A 130 -0.18 5.63 -0.85
C PHE A 130 -0.67 5.97 -2.26
N SER A 131 0.06 6.76 -3.05
CA SER A 131 -0.29 6.98 -4.47
C SER A 131 -0.18 5.68 -5.27
N THR A 132 0.86 4.88 -4.99
CA THR A 132 1.02 3.56 -5.62
C THR A 132 0.00 2.52 -5.16
N LEU A 133 -0.70 2.74 -4.04
CA LEU A 133 -1.85 1.91 -3.64
C LEU A 133 -3.14 2.40 -4.30
N ALA A 134 -3.31 3.72 -4.41
CA ALA A 134 -4.49 4.32 -5.02
C ALA A 134 -4.61 3.97 -6.51
N ASP A 135 -3.48 3.79 -7.21
CA ASP A 135 -3.40 3.40 -8.63
C ASP A 135 -4.02 2.02 -8.95
N TYR A 136 -4.15 1.12 -7.96
CA TYR A 136 -4.69 -0.23 -8.21
C TYR A 136 -6.16 -0.33 -7.86
N HIS A 137 -7.02 0.18 -8.73
CA HIS A 137 -8.47 0.27 -8.54
C HIS A 137 -9.12 -1.06 -8.11
N GLN A 138 -8.70 -2.19 -8.67
CA GLN A 138 -9.17 -3.53 -8.30
C GLN A 138 -8.99 -3.81 -6.80
N THR A 139 -7.91 -3.29 -6.21
CA THR A 139 -7.50 -3.62 -4.84
C THR A 139 -7.92 -2.57 -3.80
N VAL A 140 -8.38 -1.39 -4.23
CA VAL A 140 -8.80 -0.30 -3.35
C VAL A 140 -9.92 -0.72 -2.39
N ALA A 141 -10.87 -1.54 -2.85
CA ALA A 141 -11.92 -2.09 -1.98
C ALA A 141 -11.32 -2.93 -0.83
N ASN A 142 -10.28 -3.71 -1.10
CA ASN A 142 -9.60 -4.51 -0.08
C ASN A 142 -8.85 -3.61 0.89
N TYR A 143 -8.16 -2.58 0.38
CA TYR A 143 -7.45 -1.62 1.22
C TYR A 143 -8.42 -0.89 2.15
N THR A 144 -9.58 -0.47 1.64
CA THR A 144 -10.64 0.14 2.44
C THR A 144 -11.04 -0.74 3.63
N VAL A 145 -11.36 -2.01 3.36
CA VAL A 145 -11.75 -2.95 4.42
C VAL A 145 -10.60 -3.21 5.39
N ALA A 146 -9.37 -3.34 4.88
CA ALA A 146 -8.18 -3.55 5.70
C ALA A 146 -7.95 -2.39 6.68
N PHE A 147 -8.03 -1.13 6.24
CA PHE A 147 -7.81 0.02 7.11
C PHE A 147 -8.96 0.29 8.09
N LEU A 148 -10.21 -0.02 7.73
CA LEU A 148 -11.34 -0.01 8.66
C LEU A 148 -11.19 -1.08 9.76
N CYS A 149 -10.80 -2.29 9.38
CA CYS A 149 -10.51 -3.37 10.34
C CYS A 149 -9.30 -3.02 11.21
N LEU A 150 -8.27 -2.40 10.64
CA LEU A 150 -7.08 -1.97 11.38
C LEU A 150 -7.42 -0.85 12.40
N SER A 151 -8.30 0.09 12.04
CA SER A 151 -8.84 1.08 12.97
C SER A 151 -9.56 0.43 14.15
N SER A 152 -10.40 -0.58 13.85
CA SER A 152 -11.10 -1.37 14.86
C SER A 152 -10.13 -2.16 15.74
N PHE A 153 -9.07 -2.72 15.16
CA PHE A 153 -8.00 -3.41 15.88
C PHE A 153 -7.34 -2.49 16.91
N PHE A 154 -7.00 -1.24 16.55
CA PHE A 154 -6.40 -0.31 17.51
C PHE A 154 -7.35 0.04 18.66
N TYR A 155 -8.61 0.33 18.35
CA TYR A 155 -9.62 0.63 19.37
C TYR A 155 -9.83 -0.53 20.35
N PHE A 156 -10.07 -1.74 19.84
CA PHE A 156 -10.33 -2.91 20.68
C PHE A 156 -9.08 -3.38 21.43
N SER A 157 -7.90 -3.29 20.82
CA SER A 157 -6.64 -3.63 21.49
C SER A 157 -6.36 -2.67 22.65
N LYS A 158 -6.49 -1.36 22.44
CA LYS A 158 -6.36 -0.35 23.51
C LYS A 158 -7.35 -0.63 24.64
N THR A 159 -8.62 -0.85 24.29
CA THR A 159 -9.68 -1.13 25.28
C THR A 159 -9.41 -2.44 26.04
N PHE A 160 -8.90 -3.48 25.38
CA PHE A 160 -8.46 -4.70 26.03
C PHE A 160 -7.28 -4.45 26.97
N PHE A 161 -6.30 -3.65 26.56
CA PHE A 161 -5.14 -3.35 27.39
C PHE A 161 -5.50 -2.58 28.66
N GLU A 162 -6.50 -1.70 28.60
CA GLU A 162 -6.98 -0.91 29.74
C GLU A 162 -7.96 -1.70 30.63
N SER A 163 -8.94 -2.38 30.05
CA SER A 163 -10.03 -3.05 30.80
C SER A 163 -9.75 -4.52 31.16
N LYS A 164 -8.80 -5.16 30.46
CA LYS A 164 -8.50 -6.60 30.54
C LYS A 164 -9.68 -7.54 30.24
N GLN A 165 -10.76 -7.06 29.62
CA GLN A 165 -11.90 -7.90 29.25
C GLN A 165 -11.65 -8.71 27.97
N TYR A 166 -11.76 -10.03 28.03
CA TYR A 166 -11.48 -10.94 26.91
C TYR A 166 -12.34 -10.71 25.66
N LYS A 167 -13.56 -10.15 25.79
CA LYS A 167 -14.39 -9.80 24.63
C LYS A 167 -13.66 -8.86 23.64
N TYR A 168 -12.87 -7.92 24.16
CA TYR A 168 -12.13 -6.98 23.33
C TYR A 168 -10.89 -7.62 22.70
N LEU A 169 -10.29 -8.62 23.36
CA LEU A 169 -9.24 -9.44 22.74
C LEU A 169 -9.81 -10.20 21.53
N ILE A 170 -10.98 -10.82 21.67
CA ILE A 170 -11.66 -11.54 20.59
C ILE A 170 -11.95 -10.60 19.42
N PHE A 171 -12.55 -9.43 19.68
CA PHE A 171 -12.84 -8.46 18.61
C PHE A 171 -11.58 -7.91 17.95
N ALA A 172 -10.52 -7.62 18.72
CA ALA A 172 -9.24 -7.20 18.16
C ALA A 172 -8.63 -8.29 17.28
N SER A 173 -8.63 -9.55 17.72
CA SER A 173 -8.10 -10.68 16.95
C SER A 173 -8.90 -10.91 15.66
N ILE A 174 -10.23 -10.85 15.69
CA ILE A 174 -11.07 -10.92 14.49
C ILE A 174 -10.75 -9.77 13.55
N ALA A 175 -10.65 -8.54 14.05
CA ALA A 175 -10.32 -7.37 13.24
C ALA A 175 -8.94 -7.51 12.57
N LEU A 176 -7.93 -8.05 13.29
CA LEU A 176 -6.63 -8.32 12.69
C LEU A 176 -6.68 -9.45 11.65
N THR A 177 -7.42 -10.53 11.92
CA THR A 177 -7.62 -11.61 10.94
C THR A 177 -8.25 -11.10 9.65
N LEU A 178 -9.29 -10.27 9.75
CA LEU A 178 -9.93 -9.63 8.59
C LEU A 178 -8.98 -8.67 7.89
N THR A 179 -8.17 -7.90 8.64
CA THR A 179 -7.13 -7.04 8.09
C THR A 179 -6.14 -7.85 7.25
N CYS A 180 -5.60 -8.95 7.78
CA CYS A 180 -4.69 -9.84 7.04
C CYS A 180 -5.37 -10.53 5.86
N GLY A 181 -6.63 -10.94 6.01
CA GLY A 181 -7.42 -11.55 4.93
C GLY A 181 -7.79 -10.60 3.79
N ALA A 182 -7.71 -9.28 4.03
CA ALA A 182 -7.88 -8.25 3.01
C ALA A 182 -6.52 -7.81 2.44
N TYR A 183 -5.56 -7.51 3.33
CA TYR A 183 -4.24 -7.00 2.96
C TYR A 183 -3.19 -7.28 4.03
N GLN A 184 -2.37 -8.32 3.82
CA GLN A 184 -1.37 -8.80 4.78
C GLN A 184 -0.31 -7.76 5.21
N PRO A 185 0.18 -6.84 4.35
CA PRO A 185 1.19 -5.86 4.75
C PRO A 185 0.80 -4.99 5.96
N CYS A 186 -0.49 -4.78 6.20
CA CYS A 186 -0.99 -4.09 7.39
C CYS A 186 -0.60 -4.76 8.72
N LEU A 187 -0.21 -6.04 8.72
CA LEU A 187 0.29 -6.73 9.92
C LEU A 187 1.54 -6.05 10.50
N SER A 188 2.41 -5.51 9.64
CA SER A 188 3.58 -4.74 10.08
C SER A 188 3.15 -3.51 10.90
N VAL A 189 2.16 -2.76 10.43
CA VAL A 189 1.60 -1.58 11.10
C VAL A 189 0.99 -1.95 12.46
N ALA A 190 0.20 -3.02 12.52
CA ALA A 190 -0.38 -3.52 13.76
C ALA A 190 0.70 -3.92 14.78
N THR A 191 1.77 -4.56 14.31
CA THR A 191 2.90 -5.00 15.15
C THR A 191 3.69 -3.81 15.69
N ILE A 192 3.98 -2.83 14.84
CA ILE A 192 4.63 -1.58 15.23
C ILE A 192 3.79 -0.84 16.29
N TRP A 193 2.47 -0.77 16.11
CA TRP A 193 1.59 -0.13 17.08
C TRP A 193 1.65 -0.81 18.46
N CYS A 194 1.51 -2.13 18.51
CA CYS A 194 1.60 -2.90 19.75
C CYS A 194 2.97 -2.74 20.42
N LEU A 195 4.05 -2.72 19.62
CA LEU A 195 5.42 -2.50 20.11
C LEU A 195 5.53 -1.14 20.81
N PHE A 196 5.13 -0.05 20.16
CA PHE A 196 5.20 1.28 20.77
C PHE A 196 4.27 1.43 21.98
N TYR A 197 3.07 0.85 21.93
CA TYR A 197 2.13 0.88 23.07
C TYR A 197 2.70 0.13 24.29
N ALA A 198 3.32 -1.03 24.06
CA ALA A 198 3.90 -1.84 25.12
C ALA A 198 5.09 -1.15 25.81
N PHE A 199 6.00 -0.58 25.01
CA PHE A 199 7.29 -0.12 25.52
C PHE A 199 7.36 1.38 25.83
N VAL A 200 6.65 2.24 25.09
CA VAL A 200 6.72 3.70 25.29
C VAL A 200 5.66 4.21 26.27
N GLN A 201 4.45 3.65 26.24
CA GLN A 201 3.35 4.07 27.14
C GLN A 201 3.39 3.37 28.50
N ASN A 202 3.98 2.17 28.59
CA ASN A 202 3.98 1.35 29.80
C ASN A 202 5.41 0.96 30.24
N ILE A 203 6.08 1.85 30.97
CA ILE A 203 7.50 1.70 31.36
C ILE A 203 7.75 0.52 32.34
N ASN A 204 6.70 -0.03 32.96
CA ASN A 204 6.84 -1.17 33.89
C ASN A 204 6.88 -2.51 33.16
N TYR A 205 8.10 -2.96 32.85
CA TYR A 205 8.40 -4.21 32.18
C TYR A 205 8.17 -5.43 33.08
N ASN A 206 7.08 -6.14 32.82
CA ASN A 206 6.88 -7.50 33.30
C ASN A 206 6.59 -8.37 32.08
N ILE A 207 7.27 -9.51 31.97
CA ILE A 207 7.07 -10.51 30.89
C ILE A 207 5.58 -10.80 30.68
N ARG A 208 4.80 -10.93 31.76
CA ARG A 208 3.34 -11.15 31.69
C ARG A 208 2.61 -10.01 30.97
N LYS A 209 3.03 -8.75 31.17
CA LYS A 209 2.44 -7.60 30.49
C LYS A 209 2.80 -7.57 29.00
N ILE A 210 4.03 -7.96 28.65
CA ILE A 210 4.45 -8.07 27.24
C ILE A 210 3.56 -9.07 26.51
N TYR A 211 3.34 -10.26 27.08
CA TYR A 211 2.42 -11.24 26.49
C TYR A 211 1.01 -10.69 26.29
N ILE A 212 0.49 -9.90 27.24
CA ILE A 212 -0.83 -9.27 27.10
C ILE A 212 -0.86 -8.26 25.95
N PHE A 213 0.19 -7.48 25.73
CA PHE A 213 0.23 -6.50 24.63
C PHE A 213 0.33 -7.14 23.25
N PHE A 214 0.98 -8.31 23.16
CA PHE A 214 1.10 -9.06 21.91
C PHE A 214 -0.01 -10.09 21.71
N SER A 215 -0.85 -10.38 22.72
CA SER A 215 -1.90 -11.39 22.59
C SER A 215 -2.91 -11.11 21.47
N PRO A 216 -3.36 -9.87 21.20
CA PRO A 216 -4.25 -9.61 20.06
C PRO A 216 -3.63 -10.01 18.72
N ILE A 217 -2.31 -9.79 18.56
CA ILE A 217 -1.55 -10.17 17.37
C ILE A 217 -1.45 -11.68 17.26
N ILE A 218 -0.98 -12.34 18.32
CA ILE A 218 -0.77 -13.80 18.32
C ILE A 218 -2.10 -14.51 18.03
N CYS A 219 -3.17 -14.15 18.74
CA CYS A 219 -4.49 -14.74 18.54
C CYS A 219 -5.06 -14.43 17.15
N GLY A 220 -4.85 -13.21 16.62
CA GLY A 220 -5.32 -12.83 15.28
C GLY A 220 -4.56 -13.54 14.15
N ILE A 221 -3.24 -13.75 14.30
CA ILE A 221 -2.44 -14.54 13.35
C ILE A 221 -2.85 -16.01 13.41
N LEU A 222 -3.01 -16.59 14.60
CA LEU A 222 -3.46 -17.98 14.74
C LEU A 222 -4.84 -18.18 14.09
N LEU A 223 -5.77 -17.28 14.34
CA LEU A 223 -7.09 -17.32 13.71
C LEU A 223 -7.00 -17.15 12.18
N TYR A 224 -6.14 -16.25 11.69
CA TYR A 224 -5.86 -16.12 10.25
C TYR A 224 -5.31 -17.41 9.64
N ILE A 225 -4.35 -18.08 10.30
CA ILE A 225 -3.78 -19.36 9.84
C ILE A 225 -4.86 -20.43 9.78
N ILE A 226 -5.74 -20.52 10.79
CA ILE A 226 -6.86 -21.47 10.81
C ILE A 226 -7.82 -21.20 9.64
N VAL A 227 -8.25 -19.94 9.47
CA VAL A 227 -9.16 -19.55 8.37
C VAL A 227 -8.51 -19.80 7.01
N TYR A 228 -7.22 -19.47 6.86
CA TYR A 228 -6.46 -19.74 5.64
C TYR A 228 -6.37 -21.23 5.34
N ALA A 229 -6.09 -22.08 6.33
CA ALA A 229 -6.04 -23.53 6.16
C ALA A 229 -7.39 -24.09 5.71
N ILE A 230 -8.49 -23.65 6.34
CA ILE A 230 -9.86 -24.06 5.97
C ILE A 230 -10.19 -23.63 4.54
N THR A 231 -9.95 -22.35 4.22
CA THR A 231 -10.28 -21.78 2.91
C THR A 231 -9.42 -22.36 1.79
N LYS A 232 -8.13 -22.64 2.04
CA LYS A 232 -7.25 -23.30 1.08
C LYS A 232 -7.70 -24.73 0.78
N ASN A 233 -8.09 -25.49 1.81
CA ASN A 233 -8.63 -26.84 1.60
C ASN A 233 -9.93 -26.82 0.79
N ALA A 234 -10.80 -25.83 1.05
CA ALA A 234 -12.03 -25.64 0.28
C ALA A 234 -11.79 -25.22 -1.19
N ALA A 235 -10.69 -24.50 -1.48
CA ALA A 235 -10.35 -24.04 -2.82
C ALA A 235 -9.74 -25.13 -3.73
N GLY A 236 -9.30 -26.26 -3.16
CA GLY A 236 -8.68 -27.37 -3.89
C GLY A 236 -7.20 -27.12 -4.28
N LEU A 237 -6.56 -28.19 -4.76
CA LEU A 237 -5.17 -28.17 -5.24
C LEU A 237 -5.10 -27.56 -6.63
N ASN A 238 -4.78 -26.26 -6.71
CA ASN A 238 -4.35 -25.65 -7.96
C ASN A 238 -3.14 -24.75 -7.66
N ASN A 239 -2.08 -24.81 -8.46
CA ASN A 239 -0.88 -23.99 -8.27
C ASN A 239 -1.00 -22.68 -9.07
N TRP A 240 -2.00 -21.84 -8.77
CA TRP A 240 -2.21 -20.59 -9.51
C TRP A 240 -1.09 -19.57 -9.29
N ASP A 241 -0.34 -19.66 -8.19
CA ASP A 241 0.75 -18.73 -7.89
C ASP A 241 2.02 -19.46 -7.43
N SER A 242 3.03 -19.48 -8.30
CA SER A 242 4.37 -20.04 -8.02
C SER A 242 5.21 -19.16 -7.08
N ARG A 243 4.77 -17.92 -6.81
CA ARG A 243 5.48 -16.93 -5.98
C ARG A 243 5.31 -17.16 -4.48
N VAL A 244 4.41 -18.06 -4.06
CA VAL A 244 4.08 -18.32 -2.64
C VAL A 244 5.12 -19.24 -1.95
N GLY A 245 6.26 -19.51 -2.59
CA GLY A 245 7.34 -20.30 -1.99
C GLY A 245 8.07 -19.53 -0.87
N MET A 246 8.43 -20.23 0.21
CA MET A 246 9.42 -19.73 1.15
C MET A 246 10.82 -19.85 0.54
N ILE A 247 11.72 -18.96 0.95
CA ILE A 247 13.14 -19.08 0.64
C ILE A 247 13.71 -20.41 1.17
N PRO A 248 14.42 -21.20 0.34
CA PRO A 248 15.15 -22.37 0.81
C PRO A 248 16.31 -21.95 1.71
N ILE A 249 16.64 -22.79 2.70
CA ILE A 249 17.70 -22.52 3.69
C ILE A 249 19.04 -22.14 3.03
N SER A 250 19.36 -22.76 1.89
CA SER A 250 20.58 -22.50 1.11
C SER A 250 20.71 -21.06 0.59
N GLN A 251 19.60 -20.33 0.44
CA GLN A 251 19.59 -18.97 -0.09
C GLN A 251 19.58 -17.89 1.02
N ILE A 252 19.51 -18.27 2.30
CA ILE A 252 19.37 -17.32 3.42
C ILE A 252 20.52 -16.30 3.43
N ASN A 253 21.75 -16.74 3.17
CA ASN A 253 22.91 -15.85 3.13
C ASN A 253 22.80 -14.81 1.99
N HIS A 254 22.32 -15.23 0.81
CA HIS A 254 22.07 -14.31 -0.30
C HIS A 254 20.98 -13.29 0.07
N ARG A 255 19.91 -13.75 0.72
CA ARG A 255 18.82 -12.87 1.18
C ARG A 255 19.29 -11.85 2.21
N LEU A 256 20.17 -12.23 3.14
CA LEU A 256 20.77 -11.29 4.09
C LEU A 256 21.58 -10.21 3.36
N HIS A 257 22.33 -10.59 2.33
CA HIS A 257 23.06 -9.63 1.50
C HIS A 257 22.09 -8.68 0.75
N ASP A 258 21.01 -9.20 0.17
CA ASP A 258 19.97 -8.38 -0.49
C ASP A 258 19.36 -7.36 0.48
N ILE A 259 19.03 -7.79 1.70
CA ILE A 259 18.48 -6.92 2.75
C ILE A 259 19.49 -5.84 3.15
N MET A 260 20.76 -6.20 3.35
CA MET A 260 21.81 -5.23 3.71
C MET A 260 22.05 -4.20 2.61
N PHE A 261 21.90 -4.58 1.34
CA PHE A 261 21.98 -3.65 0.22
C PHE A 261 20.73 -2.76 0.10
N PHE A 262 19.58 -3.26 0.55
CA PHE A 262 18.30 -2.55 0.53
C PHE A 262 18.11 -1.57 1.69
N ILE A 263 18.61 -1.86 2.89
CA ILE A 263 18.46 -0.96 4.06
C ILE A 263 18.93 0.48 3.78
N PRO A 264 20.05 0.73 3.07
CA PRO A 264 20.44 2.09 2.71
C PRO A 264 19.42 2.83 1.84
N SER A 265 18.63 2.15 1.00
CA SER A 265 17.62 2.82 0.16
C SER A 265 16.42 3.30 0.94
N ILE A 266 16.13 2.69 2.08
CA ILE A 266 15.13 3.15 3.05
C ILE A 266 15.54 4.49 3.68
N LEU A 267 16.83 4.84 3.69
CA LEU A 267 17.35 6.01 4.39
C LEU A 267 17.80 7.14 3.45
N TRP A 268 18.53 6.84 2.37
CA TRP A 268 19.20 7.87 1.56
C TRP A 268 19.45 7.52 0.08
N LYS A 269 18.94 6.41 -0.45
CA LYS A 269 18.99 6.15 -1.91
C LYS A 269 17.61 6.28 -2.53
N ASP A 270 17.58 6.51 -3.84
CA ASP A 270 16.36 6.42 -4.62
C ASP A 270 15.82 5.00 -4.57
N TRP A 271 14.50 4.87 -4.43
CA TRP A 271 13.85 3.58 -4.52
C TRP A 271 12.43 3.76 -5.08
N TRP A 272 12.25 3.25 -6.31
CA TRP A 272 11.03 3.39 -7.11
C TRP A 272 10.59 4.85 -7.26
N ILE A 273 9.45 5.21 -6.68
CA ILE A 273 8.84 6.54 -6.70
C ILE A 273 9.46 7.47 -5.66
N ILE A 274 10.15 6.92 -4.64
CA ILE A 274 10.64 7.69 -3.51
C ILE A 274 12.06 8.19 -3.80
N PRO A 275 12.26 9.50 -4.02
CA PRO A 275 13.59 10.03 -4.28
C PRO A 275 14.43 10.09 -2.99
N ALA A 276 15.74 9.97 -3.14
CA ALA A 276 16.75 10.05 -2.09
C ALA A 276 16.66 11.35 -1.28
N SER A 277 16.29 12.45 -1.95
CA SER A 277 16.07 13.76 -1.32
C SER A 277 14.93 13.73 -0.30
N PHE A 278 13.84 13.01 -0.60
CA PHE A 278 12.69 12.88 0.29
C PHE A 278 13.01 11.96 1.47
N THR A 279 13.64 10.81 1.24
CA THR A 279 14.08 9.90 2.33
C THR A 279 15.11 10.57 3.25
N SER A 280 16.03 11.35 2.68
CA SER A 280 17.01 12.13 3.44
C SER A 280 16.34 13.21 4.29
N LEU A 281 15.32 13.91 3.76
CA LEU A 281 14.55 14.91 4.51
C LEU A 281 13.79 14.26 5.69
N LEU A 282 13.13 13.12 5.46
CA LEU A 282 12.45 12.36 6.51
C LEU A 282 13.43 11.88 7.59
N SER A 283 14.59 11.37 7.18
CA SER A 283 15.64 10.91 8.08
C SER A 283 16.21 12.08 8.90
N LEU A 284 16.40 13.25 8.31
CA LEU A 284 16.83 14.47 9.01
C LEU A 284 15.81 14.88 10.08
N ILE A 285 14.51 14.86 9.77
CA ILE A 285 13.44 15.14 10.73
C ILE A 285 13.50 14.18 11.92
N VAL A 286 13.68 12.88 11.67
CA VAL A 286 13.81 11.86 12.72
C VAL A 286 15.06 12.10 13.57
N ILE A 287 16.22 12.34 12.95
CA ILE A 287 17.47 12.61 13.65
C ILE A 287 17.33 13.84 14.54
N ILE A 288 16.81 14.96 14.03
CA ILE A 288 16.59 16.19 14.80
C ILE A 288 15.62 15.93 15.97
N THR A 289 14.57 15.13 15.75
CA THR A 289 13.59 14.82 16.81
C THR A 289 14.20 13.96 17.91
N ILE A 290 14.94 12.89 17.55
CA ILE A 290 15.58 11.98 18.50
C ILE A 290 16.71 12.69 19.25
N THR A 291 17.58 13.42 18.56
CA THR A 291 18.71 14.15 19.19
C THR A 291 18.23 15.18 20.19
N ASN A 292 17.25 16.02 19.82
CA ASN A 292 16.63 16.96 20.75
C ASN A 292 15.97 16.25 21.94
N GLY A 293 15.36 15.09 21.70
CA GLY A 293 14.75 14.28 22.75
C GLY A 293 15.76 13.64 23.71
N LEU A 294 16.88 13.14 23.19
CA LEU A 294 17.96 12.52 23.99
C LEU A 294 18.56 13.50 24.99
N ILE A 295 18.68 14.79 24.63
CA ILE A 295 19.15 15.85 25.53
C ILE A 295 18.22 16.01 26.74
N LEU A 296 16.92 15.75 26.57
CA LEU A 296 15.90 15.97 27.61
C LEU A 296 15.61 14.71 28.43
N SER A 297 15.46 13.57 27.76
CA SER A 297 15.10 12.30 28.38
C SER A 297 15.81 11.16 27.67
N PHE A 298 17.10 11.02 27.98
CA PHE A 298 17.99 10.04 27.37
C PHE A 298 17.37 8.65 27.29
N LYS A 299 16.86 8.11 28.41
CA LYS A 299 16.28 6.75 28.46
C LYS A 299 15.08 6.58 27.52
N LYS A 300 14.16 7.54 27.48
CA LYS A 300 12.94 7.46 26.66
C LYS A 300 13.27 7.55 25.17
N TYR A 301 14.11 8.49 24.77
CA TYR A 301 14.43 8.69 23.35
C TYR A 301 15.45 7.69 22.82
N LEU A 302 16.30 7.12 23.67
CA LEU A 302 17.11 5.96 23.33
C LEU A 302 16.20 4.77 23.01
N LEU A 303 15.18 4.52 23.86
CA LEU A 303 14.18 3.49 23.60
C LEU A 303 13.43 3.76 22.28
N ILE A 304 12.94 4.98 22.04
CA ILE A 304 12.27 5.34 20.77
C ILE A 304 13.19 5.09 19.56
N SER A 305 14.48 5.44 19.65
CA SER A 305 15.46 5.19 18.59
C SER A 305 15.62 3.68 18.30
N VAL A 306 15.76 2.86 19.35
CA VAL A 306 15.84 1.40 19.21
C VAL A 306 14.56 0.83 18.61
N LEU A 307 13.39 1.27 19.08
CA LEU A 307 12.10 0.83 18.56
C LEU A 307 11.87 1.26 17.10
N PHE A 308 12.38 2.42 16.68
CA PHE A 308 12.34 2.88 15.30
C PHE A 308 13.13 1.92 14.39
N VAL A 309 14.35 1.55 14.77
CA VAL A 309 15.17 0.58 14.02
C VAL A 309 14.49 -0.80 13.96
N ILE A 310 13.96 -1.29 15.08
CA ILE A 310 13.20 -2.55 15.12
C ILE A 310 11.98 -2.48 14.19
N SER A 311 11.30 -1.33 14.14
CA SER A 311 10.13 -1.15 13.28
C SER A 311 10.49 -1.25 11.80
N LEU A 312 11.61 -0.66 11.36
CA LEU A 312 12.09 -0.84 9.98
C LEU A 312 12.35 -2.32 9.65
N ILE A 313 12.90 -3.09 10.59
CA ILE A 313 13.09 -4.54 10.42
C ILE A 313 11.75 -5.26 10.30
N ILE A 314 10.76 -4.92 11.14
CA ILE A 314 9.40 -5.49 11.08
C ILE A 314 8.73 -5.23 9.73
N VAL A 315 8.97 -4.07 9.11
CA VAL A 315 8.41 -3.75 7.79
C VAL A 315 9.02 -4.63 6.69
N ILE A 316 10.32 -4.93 6.75
CA ILE A 316 11.03 -5.75 5.74
C ILE A 316 10.80 -7.26 5.96
N ALA A 317 10.60 -7.68 7.20
CA ALA A 317 10.58 -9.10 7.58
C ALA A 317 9.58 -9.99 6.79
N PRO A 318 8.36 -9.55 6.46
CA PRO A 318 7.45 -10.36 5.65
C PRO A 318 7.98 -10.65 4.24
N ILE A 319 8.75 -9.73 3.66
CA ILE A 319 9.28 -9.84 2.29
C ILE A 319 10.55 -10.69 2.27
N SER A 320 11.35 -10.62 3.34
CA SER A 320 12.60 -11.37 3.40
C SER A 320 12.42 -12.88 3.39
N ILE A 321 11.26 -13.38 3.84
CA ILE A 321 10.96 -14.82 3.95
C ILE A 321 10.37 -15.39 2.64
N VAL A 322 10.02 -14.53 1.68
CA VAL A 322 9.47 -14.96 0.39
C VAL A 322 10.61 -15.31 -0.58
N ARG A 323 10.38 -16.35 -1.38
CA ARG A 323 11.33 -16.84 -2.40
C ARG A 323 11.71 -15.75 -3.40
N THR A 324 10.71 -15.04 -3.92
CA THR A 324 10.95 -13.90 -4.83
C THR A 324 11.25 -12.65 -4.03
N TRP A 325 12.45 -12.09 -4.23
CA TRP A 325 12.81 -10.79 -3.67
C TRP A 325 12.16 -9.69 -4.50
N ASP A 326 11.03 -9.20 -4.02
CA ASP A 326 10.37 -8.07 -4.64
C ASP A 326 9.85 -7.13 -3.55
N PRO A 327 10.73 -6.25 -3.01
CA PRO A 327 10.31 -5.18 -2.11
C PRO A 327 9.51 -4.17 -2.93
N THR A 328 8.25 -4.50 -3.19
CA THR A 328 7.28 -3.59 -3.78
C THR A 328 6.89 -2.53 -2.74
N HIS A 329 6.54 -1.33 -3.21
CA HIS A 329 6.00 -0.26 -2.37
C HIS A 329 4.79 -0.72 -1.52
N ARG A 330 4.00 -1.68 -2.05
CA ARG A 330 2.82 -2.25 -1.39
C ARG A 330 3.20 -3.07 -0.16
N SER A 331 4.26 -3.85 -0.22
CA SER A 331 4.67 -4.68 0.92
C SER A 331 5.34 -3.88 2.05
N LEU A 332 5.77 -2.65 1.77
CA LEU A 332 6.53 -1.79 2.69
C LEU A 332 5.71 -0.61 3.26
N LEU A 333 4.37 -0.72 3.23
CA LEU A 333 3.41 0.27 3.77
C LEU A 333 3.80 0.83 5.17
N GLY A 334 4.24 -0.05 6.07
CA GLY A 334 4.59 0.31 7.45
C GLY A 334 5.76 1.29 7.57
N TYR A 335 6.55 1.48 6.50
CA TYR A 335 7.61 2.49 6.43
C TYR A 335 7.09 3.90 6.74
N SER A 336 5.97 4.30 6.14
CA SER A 336 5.36 5.62 6.36
C SER A 336 5.00 5.85 7.84
N PHE A 337 4.44 4.82 8.50
CA PHE A 337 4.06 4.87 9.91
C PHE A 337 5.26 5.03 10.84
N CYS A 338 6.42 4.46 10.52
CA CYS A 338 7.65 4.60 11.33
C CYS A 338 8.07 6.07 11.48
N TYR A 339 8.03 6.87 10.40
CA TYR A 339 8.41 8.28 10.45
C TYR A 339 7.38 9.13 11.17
N GLY A 340 6.08 8.91 10.90
CA GLY A 340 5.00 9.60 11.61
C GLY A 340 5.03 9.35 13.12
N LEU A 341 5.39 8.14 13.56
CA LEU A 341 5.51 7.80 14.97
C LEU A 341 6.55 8.64 15.72
N VAL A 342 7.72 8.89 15.14
CA VAL A 342 8.75 9.66 15.84
C VAL A 342 8.27 11.10 16.10
N LEU A 343 7.50 11.67 15.16
CA LEU A 343 6.96 13.02 15.23
C LEU A 343 5.92 13.24 16.34
N ILE A 344 5.15 12.22 16.73
CA ILE A 344 4.16 12.41 17.81
C ILE A 344 4.83 12.66 19.16
N PHE A 345 6.10 12.28 19.33
CA PHE A 345 6.85 12.42 20.57
C PHE A 345 7.63 13.73 20.66
N ILE A 346 7.30 14.76 19.86
CA ILE A 346 7.88 16.11 20.02
C ILE A 346 7.39 16.72 21.34
N TYR A 347 8.30 16.88 22.29
CA TYR A 347 7.97 17.29 23.67
C TYR A 347 8.19 18.79 23.94
N ARG A 348 9.15 19.45 23.28
CA ARG A 348 9.60 20.79 23.67
C ARG A 348 8.90 21.91 22.90
N GLN A 349 8.29 22.85 23.61
CA GLN A 349 7.95 24.15 23.03
C GLN A 349 9.22 24.99 22.85
N GLY A 350 9.55 25.33 21.62
CA GLY A 350 10.77 26.08 21.31
C GLY A 350 11.12 26.12 19.82
N ILE A 351 12.32 26.64 19.53
CA ILE A 351 12.83 26.79 18.16
C ILE A 351 12.93 25.43 17.46
N SER A 352 13.36 24.38 18.15
CA SER A 352 13.47 23.03 17.57
C SER A 352 12.12 22.48 17.09
N GLN A 353 11.04 22.67 17.85
CA GLN A 353 9.70 22.27 17.41
C GLN A 353 9.24 23.05 16.18
N LYS A 354 9.48 24.38 16.14
CA LYS A 354 9.17 25.19 14.96
C LYS A 354 9.94 24.74 13.72
N ILE A 355 11.23 24.40 13.88
CA ILE A 355 12.05 23.84 12.81
C ILE A 355 11.48 22.49 12.34
N ILE A 356 11.16 21.58 13.27
CA ILE A 356 10.60 20.27 12.92
C ILE A 356 9.28 20.44 12.16
N TYR A 357 8.37 21.31 12.63
CA TYR A 357 7.12 21.58 11.92
C TYR A 357 7.34 22.21 10.55
N ALA A 358 8.29 23.15 10.41
CA ALA A 358 8.64 23.72 9.11
C ALA A 358 9.17 22.64 8.15
N LEU A 359 10.07 21.78 8.62
CA LEU A 359 10.59 20.65 7.83
C LEU A 359 9.48 19.65 7.49
N SER A 360 8.54 19.37 8.39
CA SER A 360 7.37 18.53 8.13
C SER A 360 6.48 19.13 7.04
N ILE A 361 6.24 20.46 7.04
CA ILE A 361 5.47 21.13 5.98
C ILE A 361 6.18 20.99 4.61
N ILE A 362 7.51 21.15 4.59
CA ILE A 362 8.29 20.95 3.36
C ILE A 362 8.18 19.49 2.91
N ALA A 363 8.32 18.53 3.82
CA ALA A 363 8.19 17.11 3.50
C ALA A 363 6.80 16.75 2.97
N ILE A 364 5.73 17.23 3.61
CA ILE A 364 4.34 16.99 3.18
C ILE A 364 4.12 17.57 1.78
N THR A 365 4.51 18.82 1.55
CA THR A 365 4.39 19.47 0.23
C THR A 365 5.18 18.69 -0.83
N TYR A 366 6.41 18.27 -0.50
CA TYR A 366 7.24 17.50 -1.42
C TYR A 366 6.61 16.13 -1.75
N ALA A 367 6.05 15.45 -0.75
CA ALA A 367 5.36 14.18 -0.92
C ALA A 367 4.11 14.30 -1.83
N ILE A 368 3.35 15.38 -1.69
CA ILE A 368 2.21 15.70 -2.56
C ILE A 368 2.68 15.89 -4.01
N ILE A 369 3.78 16.63 -4.23
CA ILE A 369 4.34 16.85 -5.56
C ILE A 369 4.81 15.53 -6.19
N ILE A 370 5.55 14.71 -5.45
CA ILE A 370 6.03 13.39 -5.91
C ILE A 370 4.85 12.49 -6.28
N SER A 371 3.84 12.42 -5.40
CA SER A 371 2.65 11.58 -5.61
C SER A 371 1.85 12.00 -6.84
N ASN A 372 1.62 13.30 -7.02
CA ASN A 372 0.93 13.81 -8.20
C ASN A 372 1.75 13.60 -9.48
N SER A 373 3.06 13.85 -9.45
CA SER A 373 3.96 13.63 -10.59
C SER A 373 3.91 12.18 -11.08
N PHE A 374 3.94 11.22 -10.15
CA PHE A 374 3.79 9.80 -10.48
C PHE A 374 2.44 9.49 -11.12
N LEU A 375 1.33 9.92 -10.51
CA LEU A 375 -0.01 9.68 -11.05
C LEU A 375 -0.21 10.36 -12.42
N THR A 376 0.44 11.51 -12.67
CA THR A 376 0.49 12.14 -13.99
C THR A 376 1.22 11.28 -15.01
N GLN A 377 2.35 10.68 -14.65
CA GLN A 377 3.09 9.78 -15.54
C GLN A 377 2.27 8.54 -15.88
N VAL A 378 1.57 7.96 -14.91
CA VAL A 378 0.66 6.83 -15.15
C VAL A 378 -0.49 7.23 -16.08
N GLU A 379 -1.13 8.38 -15.84
CA GLU A 379 -2.17 8.91 -16.74
C GLU A 379 -1.65 9.13 -18.17
N HIS A 380 -0.45 9.70 -18.34
CA HIS A 380 0.13 9.90 -19.67
C HIS A 380 0.40 8.56 -20.37
N SER A 381 0.89 7.58 -19.63
CA SER A 381 1.07 6.21 -20.13
C SER A 381 -0.25 5.59 -20.57
N ASN A 382 -1.30 5.75 -19.78
CA ASN A 382 -2.63 5.24 -20.11
C ASN A 382 -3.25 5.93 -21.34
N ASN A 383 -3.08 7.25 -21.47
CA ASN A 383 -3.54 8.00 -22.63
C ASN A 383 -2.80 7.60 -23.91
N GLN A 384 -1.50 7.32 -23.82
CA GLN A 384 -0.72 6.77 -24.93
C GLN A 384 -1.25 5.39 -25.32
N ASP A 385 -1.42 4.49 -24.34
CA ASP A 385 -1.96 3.14 -24.56
C ASP A 385 -3.38 3.18 -25.17
N GLN A 386 -4.23 4.08 -24.71
CA GLN A 386 -5.55 4.33 -25.27
C GLN A 386 -5.47 4.75 -26.74
N TRP A 387 -4.60 5.71 -27.06
CA TRP A 387 -4.43 6.22 -28.42
C TRP A 387 -3.95 5.11 -29.36
N VAL A 388 -2.89 4.38 -28.97
CA VAL A 388 -2.32 3.27 -29.75
C VAL A 388 -3.34 2.15 -29.95
N SER A 389 -3.95 1.66 -28.87
CA SER A 389 -4.90 0.54 -28.93
C SER A 389 -6.15 0.87 -29.74
N SER A 390 -6.64 2.11 -29.67
CA SER A 390 -7.80 2.55 -30.47
C SER A 390 -7.48 2.56 -31.96
N HIS A 391 -6.30 3.04 -32.37
CA HIS A 391 -5.89 3.05 -33.78
C HIS A 391 -5.67 1.62 -34.30
N ILE A 392 -4.95 0.80 -33.55
CA ILE A 392 -4.72 -0.60 -33.90
C ILE A 392 -6.06 -1.35 -34.00
N ALA A 393 -7.00 -1.13 -33.08
CA ALA A 393 -8.31 -1.79 -33.13
C ALA A 393 -9.09 -1.44 -34.40
N VAL A 394 -9.06 -0.18 -34.83
CA VAL A 394 -9.68 0.25 -36.10
C VAL A 394 -9.06 -0.51 -37.28
N ASP A 395 -7.74 -0.66 -37.30
CA ASP A 395 -7.09 -1.37 -38.40
C ASP A 395 -7.32 -2.88 -38.35
N ILE A 396 -7.35 -3.50 -37.16
CA ILE A 396 -7.74 -4.91 -36.98
C ILE A 396 -9.15 -5.15 -37.55
N LEU A 397 -10.11 -4.27 -37.21
CA LEU A 397 -11.51 -4.39 -37.63
C LEU A 397 -11.70 -4.21 -39.15
N LYS A 398 -10.84 -3.43 -39.81
CA LYS A 398 -10.85 -3.31 -41.28
C LYS A 398 -10.41 -4.59 -41.98
N HIS A 399 -9.52 -5.36 -41.36
CA HIS A 399 -8.85 -6.48 -42.00
C HIS A 399 -9.42 -7.84 -41.61
N THR A 400 -10.08 -7.97 -40.46
CA THR A 400 -10.50 -9.28 -39.94
C THR A 400 -11.73 -9.22 -39.02
N THR A 401 -12.53 -10.28 -39.02
CA THR A 401 -13.48 -10.60 -37.96
C THR A 401 -13.22 -12.02 -37.46
N GLY A 402 -12.64 -12.18 -36.27
CA GLY A 402 -12.51 -13.47 -35.58
C GLY A 402 -11.17 -14.21 -35.73
N GLN A 403 -10.14 -13.60 -36.31
CA GLN A 403 -8.78 -14.18 -36.32
C GLN A 403 -8.08 -14.04 -34.95
N LYS A 404 -7.13 -14.94 -34.69
CA LYS A 404 -6.24 -14.85 -33.52
C LYS A 404 -5.26 -13.72 -33.72
N ILE A 405 -5.09 -12.86 -32.73
CA ILE A 405 -4.25 -11.67 -32.82
C ILE A 405 -3.00 -11.88 -31.97
N ILE A 406 -1.83 -11.71 -32.57
CA ILE A 406 -0.55 -11.70 -31.85
C ILE A 406 0.01 -10.30 -31.91
N ILE A 407 0.33 -9.74 -30.75
CA ILE A 407 0.94 -8.42 -30.61
C ILE A 407 2.39 -8.62 -30.19
N VAL A 408 3.33 -8.28 -31.07
CA VAL A 408 4.74 -8.19 -30.72
C VAL A 408 5.06 -6.74 -30.43
N ASN A 409 5.24 -6.42 -29.15
CA ASN A 409 5.42 -5.05 -28.68
C ASN A 409 6.83 -4.83 -28.10
N LYS A 410 7.50 -3.76 -28.54
CA LYS A 410 8.83 -3.34 -28.09
C LYS A 410 8.84 -2.04 -27.29
N ASN A 411 7.67 -1.65 -26.74
CA ASN A 411 7.36 -0.50 -25.87
C ASN A 411 6.45 0.57 -26.53
N THR A 412 5.77 0.27 -27.64
CA THR A 412 4.73 1.15 -28.17
C THR A 412 3.53 1.23 -27.21
N ILE A 413 3.12 0.08 -26.68
CA ILE A 413 2.15 -0.05 -25.59
C ILE A 413 2.95 -0.24 -24.29
N ASN A 414 2.68 0.56 -23.27
CA ASN A 414 3.43 0.55 -21.99
C ASN A 414 2.92 -0.53 -21.01
N SER A 415 1.90 -1.27 -21.42
CA SER A 415 1.32 -2.38 -20.66
C SER A 415 1.95 -3.74 -21.01
N VAL A 416 1.75 -4.74 -20.14
CA VAL A 416 2.29 -6.10 -20.28
C VAL A 416 1.37 -6.99 -21.12
N ASP A 417 1.93 -7.96 -21.84
CA ASP A 417 1.22 -8.75 -22.86
C ASP A 417 -0.09 -9.41 -22.38
N TRP A 418 -0.10 -9.95 -21.16
CA TRP A 418 -1.29 -10.59 -20.58
C TRP A 418 -2.45 -9.62 -20.32
N SER A 419 -2.19 -8.31 -20.29
CA SER A 419 -3.19 -7.27 -20.07
C SER A 419 -3.80 -6.71 -21.36
N TYR A 420 -3.23 -6.99 -22.54
CA TYR A 420 -3.67 -6.37 -23.81
C TYR A 420 -5.14 -6.64 -24.13
N LYS A 421 -5.63 -7.87 -23.92
CA LYS A 421 -7.06 -8.19 -24.10
C LYS A 421 -7.96 -7.26 -23.28
N GLY A 422 -7.58 -7.04 -22.03
CA GLY A 422 -8.24 -6.11 -21.11
C GLY A 422 -8.18 -4.66 -21.56
N LEU A 423 -7.00 -4.24 -22.00
CA LEU A 423 -6.69 -2.88 -22.43
C LEU A 423 -7.50 -2.51 -23.67
N PHE A 424 -7.50 -3.36 -24.70
CA PHE A 424 -8.29 -3.14 -25.91
C PHE A 424 -9.79 -3.10 -25.59
N TYR A 425 -10.30 -4.01 -24.75
CA TYR A 425 -11.71 -3.96 -24.35
C TYR A 425 -12.06 -2.67 -23.60
N THR A 426 -11.20 -2.23 -22.68
CA THR A 426 -11.41 -1.03 -21.88
C THR A 426 -11.54 0.22 -22.74
N TYR A 427 -10.68 0.35 -23.76
CA TYR A 427 -10.64 1.56 -24.59
C TYR A 427 -11.52 1.50 -25.85
N THR A 428 -11.87 0.31 -26.34
CA THR A 428 -12.59 0.14 -27.61
C THR A 428 -13.95 -0.54 -27.47
N GLY A 429 -14.23 -1.15 -26.32
CA GLY A 429 -15.42 -1.98 -26.09
C GLY A 429 -15.43 -3.29 -26.89
N LYS A 430 -14.35 -3.62 -27.61
CA LYS A 430 -14.22 -4.82 -28.43
C LYS A 430 -13.32 -5.84 -27.76
N ILE A 431 -13.77 -7.09 -27.75
CA ILE A 431 -12.99 -8.22 -27.27
C ILE A 431 -12.30 -8.85 -28.48
N PHE A 432 -10.96 -8.86 -28.44
CA PHE A 432 -10.10 -9.49 -29.43
C PHE A 432 -9.50 -10.78 -28.86
N ASP A 433 -9.35 -11.82 -29.67
CA ASP A 433 -8.66 -13.07 -29.27
C ASP A 433 -7.14 -12.88 -29.34
N ILE A 434 -6.60 -12.16 -28.35
CA ILE A 434 -5.18 -11.83 -28.27
C ILE A 434 -4.41 -12.95 -27.56
N LYS A 435 -3.33 -13.41 -28.19
CA LYS A 435 -2.39 -14.39 -27.62
C LYS A 435 -1.02 -13.76 -27.35
N ALA A 436 -0.32 -14.33 -26.37
CA ALA A 436 1.07 -13.99 -26.11
C ALA A 436 1.95 -14.34 -27.32
N ALA A 437 2.91 -13.46 -27.64
CA ALA A 437 3.84 -13.68 -28.75
C ALA A 437 4.82 -14.82 -28.43
N GLU A 438 5.05 -15.69 -29.40
CA GLU A 438 6.08 -16.70 -29.32
C GLU A 438 7.41 -16.19 -29.90
N GLN A 439 8.51 -16.91 -29.63
CA GLN A 439 9.84 -16.52 -30.12
C GLN A 439 9.91 -16.40 -31.66
N GLN A 440 9.05 -17.16 -32.37
CA GLN A 440 8.94 -17.11 -33.83
C GLN A 440 8.34 -15.78 -34.29
N ASP A 441 7.25 -15.32 -33.66
CA ASP A 441 6.61 -14.03 -33.96
C ASP A 441 7.57 -12.86 -33.69
N ILE A 442 8.31 -12.94 -32.57
CA ILE A 442 9.32 -11.95 -32.20
C ILE A 442 10.42 -11.86 -33.27
N ASN A 443 10.87 -13.00 -33.79
CA ASN A 443 11.88 -13.04 -34.83
C ASN A 443 11.34 -12.54 -36.18
N PHE A 444 10.10 -12.85 -36.51
CA PHE A 444 9.42 -12.35 -37.71
C PHE A 444 9.29 -10.81 -37.68
N CYS A 445 8.87 -10.24 -36.55
CA CYS A 445 8.72 -8.79 -36.41
C CYS A 445 10.04 -8.00 -36.35
N LYS A 446 11.21 -8.67 -36.21
CA LYS A 446 12.51 -7.96 -36.28
C LYS A 446 12.77 -7.33 -37.65
N ASN A 447 12.34 -8.01 -38.72
CA ASN A 447 12.60 -7.61 -40.11
C ASN A 447 11.37 -7.04 -40.83
N SER A 448 10.24 -6.95 -40.13
CA SER A 448 8.98 -6.48 -40.68
C SER A 448 8.78 -4.98 -40.44
N PRO A 449 7.99 -4.28 -41.26
CA PRO A 449 7.55 -2.93 -40.97
C PRO A 449 6.87 -2.88 -39.59
N LYS A 450 7.07 -1.78 -38.88
CA LYS A 450 6.51 -1.60 -37.54
C LYS A 450 5.58 -0.42 -37.52
N TRP A 451 4.56 -0.49 -36.69
CA TRP A 451 3.62 0.61 -36.51
C TRP A 451 4.36 1.90 -36.12
N PRO A 452 4.00 3.08 -36.67
CA PRO A 452 2.82 3.38 -37.48
C PRO A 452 3.02 3.25 -39.00
N LYS A 453 4.08 2.58 -39.48
CA LYS A 453 4.30 2.40 -40.92
C LYS A 453 3.33 1.39 -41.53
N ASP A 454 2.90 1.63 -42.76
CA ASP A 454 2.09 0.68 -43.52
C ASP A 454 2.79 -0.69 -43.63
N GLY A 455 1.99 -1.76 -43.59
CA GLY A 455 2.50 -3.14 -43.65
C GLY A 455 2.96 -3.72 -42.30
N TYR A 456 2.65 -3.07 -41.17
CA TYR A 456 2.88 -3.60 -39.82
C TYR A 456 1.93 -4.73 -39.40
N LEU A 457 0.84 -4.90 -40.15
CA LEU A 457 -0.17 -5.94 -40.01
C LEU A 457 0.13 -7.07 -40.99
N HIS A 458 0.33 -8.27 -40.46
CA HIS A 458 0.62 -9.46 -41.25
C HIS A 458 -0.45 -10.54 -41.03
N ILE A 459 -1.14 -10.93 -42.09
CA ILE A 459 -2.17 -11.97 -42.04
C ILE A 459 -1.57 -13.28 -42.57
N THR A 460 -1.56 -14.31 -41.74
CA THR A 460 -1.05 -15.64 -42.09
C THR A 460 -1.94 -16.71 -41.46
N ASN A 461 -2.55 -17.60 -42.25
CA ASN A 461 -3.26 -18.80 -41.80
C ASN A 461 -4.12 -18.61 -40.52
N ASP A 462 -5.13 -17.73 -40.60
CA ASP A 462 -6.06 -17.38 -39.50
C ASP A 462 -5.46 -16.64 -38.30
N GLN A 463 -4.23 -16.16 -38.43
CA GLN A 463 -3.54 -15.34 -37.44
C GLN A 463 -3.19 -13.97 -38.02
N LEU A 464 -3.46 -12.92 -37.23
CA LEU A 464 -3.04 -11.57 -37.49
C LEU A 464 -1.89 -11.21 -36.54
N THR A 465 -0.69 -11.01 -37.08
CA THR A 465 0.49 -10.59 -36.31
C THR A 465 0.72 -9.09 -36.49
N LEU A 466 0.81 -8.38 -35.37
CA LEU A 466 1.06 -6.95 -35.25
C LEU A 466 2.50 -6.72 -34.79
N CYS A 467 3.30 -6.03 -35.58
CA CYS A 467 4.66 -5.64 -35.21
C CYS A 467 4.69 -4.19 -34.72
N LEU A 468 4.95 -3.98 -33.43
CA LEU A 468 5.03 -2.66 -32.79
C LEU A 468 6.46 -2.42 -32.27
N ASP A 469 7.02 -1.21 -32.45
CA ASP A 469 8.34 -0.81 -31.92
C ASP A 469 8.24 0.15 -30.74
#